data_AF-A0A091KN62-F1
#
_entry.id   AF-A0A091KN62-F1
#
_cell.length_a   1.000
_cell.length_b   1.000
_cell.length_c   1.000
_cell.angle_alpha   90.00
_cell.angle_beta   90.00
_cell.angle_gamma   90.00
#
_symmetry.space_group_name_H-M   'P 1'
#
loop_
_entity.id
_entity.type
_entity.pdbx_description
1 polymer ?
#
loop_
_entity_poly.entity_id
_entity_poly.type
_entity_poly.pdbx_seq_one_letter_code
_entity_poly.pdbx_strand_id
1 'polypeptide(L)'
;KDPHLPVAVPEVPSSPRREFPADWSIKTRLLFMSSQAFTWAEHLKAQEEAQGFAQHCRATETNLPQSVQEPKLSTELRCAFQQSLVYWLHPSVPWLQLFPRIGADRKIAGKASPWSQDEALQQVLMSDWSVSFTSLYNLLKAKLCPYFYVCTYQFTVLFRAAGLAGSDVITAVISPTTRGLREAMRNEGIEFSLPLVEESRTRKQKNSEVNLETKVAHSLEVGNSMEDGEEPAPSDDDDESFSWLEEMGVQDKVKKPDAISIKLRKEKHEVQMDHKPESLVLVKGTNTFTLLNFLINCKSLVAVAGPQAGLPPTLLSPVAFRGGTMQTLKARSINAKARVHLAYEDIFSLEIVGPVMPHSLHSLTMLLKSAQRGSFSAALYTHEPTAVFNTNLDNASTTLNKETIHKDLPTCGLHPRTLDQLSQCPTLGKSSIRFLEMKDYAYTWKS
;
A
#
# COMPACT_ATOMS: atom_id res chain seq x y z
N LYS A 1 29.22 -0.94 7.10
CA LYS A 1 29.15 -0.27 5.77
C LYS A 1 28.53 1.10 6.02
N ASP A 2 29.30 2.15 5.81
CA ASP A 2 29.04 3.52 6.28
C ASP A 2 27.66 4.07 5.87
N PRO A 3 26.89 4.69 6.79
CA PRO A 3 25.54 5.18 6.52
C PRO A 3 25.49 6.65 6.06
N HIS A 4 26.61 7.27 5.70
CA HIS A 4 26.73 8.73 5.49
C HIS A 4 27.22 9.13 4.09
N LEU A 5 26.63 8.55 3.03
CA LEU A 5 26.72 9.16 1.71
C LEU A 5 25.44 9.99 1.45
N PRO A 6 25.55 11.24 0.99
CA PRO A 6 24.40 12.03 0.59
C PRO A 6 23.71 11.27 -0.55
N VAL A 7 22.46 10.88 -0.31
CA VAL A 7 21.61 10.33 -1.36
C VAL A 7 21.46 11.42 -2.41
N ALA A 8 22.01 11.19 -3.60
CA ALA A 8 21.81 12.08 -4.73
C ALA A 8 20.30 12.28 -4.93
N VAL A 9 19.84 13.53 -4.94
CA VAL A 9 18.45 13.88 -5.26
C VAL A 9 18.19 13.35 -6.67
N PRO A 10 17.38 12.31 -6.84
CA PRO A 10 17.13 11.76 -8.17
C PRO A 10 16.37 12.80 -9.00
N GLU A 11 16.71 12.95 -10.28
CA GLU A 11 15.88 13.76 -11.19
C GLU A 11 14.42 13.27 -11.15
N VAL A 12 13.50 14.18 -10.85
CA VAL A 12 12.09 13.87 -10.59
C VAL A 12 11.30 13.99 -11.91
N PRO A 13 10.67 12.91 -12.41
CA PRO A 13 10.12 12.87 -13.77
C PRO A 13 8.69 13.45 -13.91
N SER A 14 7.99 13.76 -12.82
CA SER A 14 6.59 14.23 -12.88
C SER A 14 6.48 15.75 -13.06
N SER A 15 5.56 16.21 -13.90
CA SER A 15 5.16 17.63 -13.98
C SER A 15 4.70 18.15 -12.60
N PRO A 16 5.09 19.37 -12.18
CA PRO A 16 4.67 19.94 -10.90
C PRO A 16 3.14 19.97 -10.76
N ARG A 17 2.61 19.49 -9.63
CA ARG A 17 1.18 19.50 -9.32
C ARG A 17 0.90 20.12 -7.96
N ARG A 18 -0.35 20.58 -7.75
CA ARG A 18 -0.79 21.10 -6.44
C ARG A 18 -0.87 20.03 -5.35
N GLU A 19 -1.13 18.78 -5.76
CA GLU A 19 -1.25 17.62 -4.89
C GLU A 19 -0.62 16.39 -5.57
N PHE A 20 -0.01 15.52 -4.78
CA PHE A 20 0.43 14.19 -5.20
C PHE A 20 -0.71 13.18 -5.07
N PRO A 21 -0.70 12.05 -5.81
CA PRO A 21 -1.77 11.05 -5.74
C PRO A 21 -1.79 10.32 -4.40
N ALA A 22 -2.95 9.78 -4.02
CA ALA A 22 -3.05 8.89 -2.88
C ALA A 22 -2.13 7.67 -3.05
N ASP A 23 -1.32 7.39 -2.01
CA ASP A 23 -0.48 6.22 -1.94
C ASP A 23 -1.02 5.29 -0.84
N TRP A 24 -1.73 4.24 -1.25
CA TRP A 24 -2.36 3.22 -0.43
C TRP A 24 -1.39 2.18 0.16
N SER A 25 -0.10 2.31 -0.10
CA SER A 25 0.92 1.47 0.51
C SER A 25 1.31 1.97 1.90
N ILE A 26 1.71 1.05 2.78
CA ILE A 26 2.17 1.39 4.13
C ILE A 26 3.66 1.66 4.06
N LYS A 27 4.14 2.80 4.56
CA LYS A 27 5.58 3.06 4.70
C LYS A 27 6.08 2.56 6.04
N THR A 28 7.32 2.10 6.09
CA THR A 28 8.01 1.71 7.33
C THR A 28 8.88 2.85 7.88
N ARG A 29 9.30 3.75 6.99
CA ARG A 29 10.15 4.89 7.29
C ARG A 29 9.92 6.02 6.30
N LEU A 30 9.90 7.25 6.81
CA LEU A 30 9.98 8.49 6.03
C LEU A 30 11.27 9.21 6.43
N LEU A 31 11.96 9.78 5.46
CA LEU A 31 13.10 10.66 5.70
C LEU A 31 12.85 11.98 4.97
N PHE A 32 12.41 12.98 5.72
CA PHE A 32 12.26 14.35 5.22
C PHE A 32 13.58 15.08 5.29
N MET A 33 13.85 15.93 4.31
CA MET A 33 15.03 16.77 4.21
C MET A 33 14.63 18.20 3.84
N SER A 34 15.26 19.19 4.45
CA SER A 34 15.00 20.60 4.17
C SER A 34 16.22 21.46 4.49
N SER A 35 16.31 22.63 3.87
CA SER A 35 17.26 23.68 4.26
C SER A 35 16.87 24.37 5.57
N GLN A 36 15.64 24.18 6.05
CA GLN A 36 15.15 24.69 7.32
C GLN A 36 15.11 23.60 8.39
N ALA A 37 15.51 23.96 9.61
CA ALA A 37 15.62 23.01 10.72
C ALA A 37 14.25 22.52 11.23
N PHE A 38 14.18 21.24 11.57
CA PHE A 38 12.99 20.60 12.14
C PHE A 38 12.88 20.78 13.67
N THR A 39 13.41 21.89 14.22
CA THR A 39 13.44 22.14 15.67
C THR A 39 12.05 22.17 16.32
N TRP A 40 11.00 22.42 15.53
CA TRP A 40 9.60 22.37 15.96
C TRP A 40 9.08 20.93 16.16
N ALA A 41 9.73 19.92 15.59
CA ALA A 41 9.40 18.50 15.78
C ALA A 41 10.17 17.87 16.96
N GLU A 42 11.09 18.62 17.58
CA GLU A 42 11.90 18.17 18.71
C GLU A 42 11.27 18.61 20.05
N HIS A 43 11.50 17.80 21.08
CA HIS A 43 11.18 18.09 22.49
C HIS A 43 9.79 18.74 22.64
N LEU A 44 8.73 18.02 22.28
CA LEU A 44 7.37 18.51 22.50
C LEU A 44 7.12 18.70 24.00
N LYS A 45 6.43 19.79 24.36
CA LYS A 45 6.02 20.00 25.75
C LYS A 45 4.93 18.99 26.09
N ALA A 46 4.86 18.54 27.33
CA ALA A 46 3.84 17.59 27.78
C ALA A 46 2.40 18.04 27.46
N GLN A 47 2.12 19.35 27.53
CA GLN A 47 0.81 19.91 27.15
C GLN A 47 0.55 19.79 25.63
N GLU A 48 1.57 20.02 24.80
CA GLU A 48 1.47 19.91 23.34
C GLU A 48 1.21 18.47 22.93
N GLU A 49 1.90 17.52 23.57
CA GLU A 49 1.71 16.08 23.36
C GLU A 49 0.31 15.63 23.77
N ALA A 50 -0.12 15.98 24.99
CA ALA A 50 -1.44 15.65 25.51
C ALA A 50 -2.57 16.21 24.62
N GLN A 51 -2.42 17.45 24.16
CA GLN A 51 -3.37 18.08 23.26
C GLN A 51 -3.40 17.39 21.89
N GLY A 52 -2.25 17.03 21.32
CA GLY A 52 -2.18 16.30 20.06
C GLY A 52 -2.86 14.93 20.11
N PHE A 53 -2.68 14.18 21.21
CA PHE A 53 -3.41 12.92 21.42
C PHE A 53 -4.93 13.16 21.48
N ALA A 54 -5.35 14.15 22.25
CA ALA A 54 -6.75 14.49 22.42
C ALA A 54 -7.40 14.94 21.09
N GLN A 55 -6.66 15.69 20.27
CA GLN A 55 -7.07 16.11 18.92
C GLN A 55 -7.19 14.92 17.97
N HIS A 56 -6.27 13.95 18.03
CA HIS A 56 -6.35 12.73 17.22
C HIS A 56 -7.60 11.92 17.58
N CYS A 57 -7.84 11.65 18.86
CA CYS A 57 -9.02 10.90 19.31
C CYS A 57 -10.35 11.57 18.94
N ARG A 58 -10.39 12.91 18.92
CA ARG A 58 -11.58 13.69 18.55
C ARG A 58 -11.66 14.03 17.08
N ALA A 59 -10.68 13.60 16.28
CA ALA A 59 -10.52 14.01 14.89
C ALA A 59 -10.67 15.52 14.67
N THR A 60 -10.06 16.31 15.56
CA THR A 60 -10.11 17.76 15.47
C THR A 60 -9.42 18.22 14.20
N GLU A 61 -10.13 19.01 13.41
CA GLU A 61 -9.57 19.61 12.20
C GLU A 61 -8.49 20.64 12.58
N THR A 62 -7.31 20.48 12.01
CA THR A 62 -6.20 21.40 12.23
C THR A 62 -5.92 22.19 10.97
N ASN A 63 -6.29 23.46 10.99
CA ASN A 63 -6.05 24.41 9.91
C ASN A 63 -4.84 25.29 10.24
N LEU A 64 -3.75 25.08 9.52
CA LEU A 64 -2.53 25.90 9.64
C LEU A 64 -2.47 26.94 8.51
N PRO A 65 -1.82 28.10 8.74
CA PRO A 65 -1.56 29.06 7.69
C PRO A 65 -0.65 28.46 6.60
N GLN A 66 -0.62 29.08 5.42
CA GLN A 66 0.23 28.62 4.31
C GLN A 66 1.73 28.62 4.65
N SER A 67 2.17 29.53 5.52
CA SER A 67 3.54 29.57 6.04
C SER A 67 3.51 30.02 7.50
N VAL A 68 4.13 29.24 8.37
CA VAL A 68 4.37 29.62 9.77
C VAL A 68 5.71 30.34 9.85
N GLN A 69 5.71 31.57 10.37
CA GLN A 69 6.93 32.38 10.48
C GLN A 69 7.93 31.78 11.48
N GLU A 70 7.43 31.37 12.66
CA GLU A 70 8.23 30.76 13.74
C GLU A 70 7.68 29.38 14.12
N PRO A 71 8.03 28.30 13.38
CA PRO A 71 7.51 26.96 13.61
C PRO A 71 7.68 26.44 15.04
N LYS A 72 8.81 26.78 15.68
CA LYS A 72 9.14 26.31 17.03
C LYS A 72 8.23 26.88 18.12
N LEU A 73 7.66 28.07 17.90
CA LEU A 73 6.77 28.73 18.86
C LEU A 73 5.29 28.44 18.61
N SER A 74 4.93 27.91 17.44
CA SER A 74 3.53 27.56 17.14
C SER A 74 3.11 26.29 17.87
N THR A 75 2.32 26.46 18.92
CA THR A 75 1.69 25.36 19.65
C THR A 75 0.76 24.55 18.74
N GLU A 76 0.02 25.21 17.84
CA GLU A 76 -0.90 24.56 16.90
C GLU A 76 -0.16 23.58 15.97
N LEU A 77 0.95 24.01 15.37
CA LEU A 77 1.78 23.16 14.53
C LEU A 77 2.32 21.95 15.30
N ARG A 78 2.78 22.17 16.53
CA ARG A 78 3.40 21.14 17.38
C ARG A 78 2.37 20.11 17.86
N CYS A 79 1.18 20.56 18.25
CA CYS A 79 0.06 19.66 18.56
C CYS A 79 -0.39 18.86 17.34
N ALA A 80 -0.49 19.51 16.17
CA ALA A 80 -0.88 18.86 14.92
C ALA A 80 0.15 17.84 14.44
N PHE A 81 1.44 18.11 14.69
CA PHE A 81 2.52 17.15 14.47
C PHE A 81 2.31 15.90 15.31
N GLN A 82 2.09 16.06 16.62
CA GLN A 82 1.79 14.94 17.49
C GLN A 82 0.54 14.18 17.02
N GLN A 83 -0.54 14.88 16.68
CA GLN A 83 -1.77 14.30 16.14
C GLN A 83 -1.52 13.42 14.89
N SER A 84 -0.60 13.85 14.02
CA SER A 84 -0.27 13.16 12.76
C SER A 84 0.63 11.93 12.93
N LEU A 85 1.23 11.76 14.11
CA LEU A 85 2.06 10.60 14.45
C LEU A 85 1.24 9.46 15.07
N VAL A 86 -0.01 9.70 15.46
CA VAL A 86 -0.83 8.72 16.17
C VAL A 86 -1.52 7.78 15.20
N TYR A 87 -1.58 6.50 15.57
CA TYR A 87 -2.32 5.46 14.86
C TYR A 87 -2.85 4.41 15.83
N TRP A 88 -3.79 3.58 15.36
CA TRP A 88 -4.39 2.51 16.18
C TRP A 88 -3.95 1.13 15.71
N LEU A 89 -3.57 0.27 16.66
CA LEU A 89 -3.02 -1.06 16.40
C LEU A 89 -3.63 -2.10 17.36
N HIS A 90 -3.92 -3.29 16.84
CA HIS A 90 -4.36 -4.43 17.64
C HIS A 90 -3.89 -5.78 17.03
N PRO A 91 -3.46 -6.77 17.81
CA PRO A 91 -3.19 -6.69 19.25
C PRO A 91 -1.95 -5.83 19.52
N SER A 92 -1.82 -5.30 20.74
CA SER A 92 -0.62 -4.55 21.15
C SER A 92 0.18 -5.36 22.16
N VAL A 93 1.42 -5.68 21.80
CA VAL A 93 2.36 -6.42 22.65
C VAL A 93 3.60 -5.54 22.83
N PRO A 94 3.77 -4.82 23.94
CA PRO A 94 4.77 -3.75 24.07
C PRO A 94 6.22 -4.17 23.80
N TRP A 95 6.56 -5.43 24.05
CA TRP A 95 7.90 -5.98 23.85
C TRP A 95 8.14 -6.56 22.45
N LEU A 96 7.11 -6.64 21.60
CA LEU A 96 7.19 -7.28 20.30
C LEU A 96 6.67 -6.35 19.20
N GLN A 97 7.47 -6.16 18.16
CA GLN A 97 7.06 -5.44 16.98
C GLN A 97 6.10 -6.31 16.15
N LEU A 98 4.85 -5.87 16.02
CA LEU A 98 3.79 -6.58 15.30
C LEU A 98 3.55 -6.07 13.87
N PHE A 99 4.34 -5.10 13.42
CA PHE A 99 4.38 -4.65 12.03
C PHE A 99 5.82 -4.22 11.65
N PRO A 100 6.36 -4.61 10.48
CA PRO A 100 5.72 -5.44 9.45
C PRO A 100 5.62 -6.92 9.88
N ARG A 101 4.67 -7.65 9.28
CA ARG A 101 4.52 -9.11 9.46
C ARG A 101 5.24 -9.88 8.35
N ILE A 102 5.07 -9.47 7.10
CA ILE A 102 5.78 -10.01 5.94
C ILE A 102 7.18 -9.38 5.90
N GLY A 103 8.22 -10.20 5.86
CA GLY A 103 9.62 -9.72 5.82
C GLY A 103 10.09 -9.09 7.13
N ALA A 104 9.43 -9.39 8.26
CA ALA A 104 9.84 -8.93 9.59
C ALA A 104 11.31 -9.32 9.88
N ASP A 105 12.07 -8.40 10.46
CA ASP A 105 13.50 -8.56 10.71
C ASP A 105 13.74 -9.76 11.64
N ARG A 106 14.53 -10.74 11.18
CA ARG A 106 14.77 -12.02 11.86
C ARG A 106 15.67 -11.88 13.09
N LYS A 107 16.04 -10.67 13.50
CA LYS A 107 16.93 -10.41 14.65
C LYS A 107 16.41 -10.91 16.00
N ILE A 108 15.12 -11.27 16.10
CA ILE A 108 14.51 -11.90 17.29
C ILE A 108 14.41 -13.44 17.14
N ALA A 109 14.79 -14.00 15.99
CA ALA A 109 14.78 -15.44 15.78
C ALA A 109 15.78 -16.13 16.73
N GLY A 110 15.27 -17.04 17.58
CA GLY A 110 16.08 -17.84 18.50
C GLY A 110 15.72 -17.69 19.98
N LYS A 111 14.94 -16.68 20.37
CA LYS A 111 14.33 -16.66 21.72
C LYS A 111 13.07 -17.52 21.70
N ALA A 112 12.92 -18.39 22.71
CA ALA A 112 11.67 -19.13 22.90
C ALA A 112 10.49 -18.15 22.92
N SER A 113 9.42 -18.50 22.23
CA SER A 113 8.14 -17.77 22.21
C SER A 113 7.14 -18.57 23.04
N PRO A 114 7.05 -18.37 24.38
CA PRO A 114 6.19 -19.19 25.23
C PRO A 114 4.72 -19.19 24.75
N TRP A 115 4.27 -18.06 24.19
CA TRP A 115 2.92 -17.90 23.65
C TRP A 115 2.64 -18.77 22.41
N SER A 116 3.65 -19.25 21.68
CA SER A 116 3.42 -20.06 20.48
C SER A 116 3.03 -21.51 20.81
N GLN A 117 3.21 -21.95 22.06
CA GLN A 117 2.85 -23.31 22.52
C GLN A 117 1.59 -23.33 23.40
N ASP A 118 1.13 -22.17 23.86
CA ASP A 118 -0.05 -22.06 24.71
C ASP A 118 -1.32 -21.89 23.86
N GLU A 119 -1.99 -23.00 23.56
CA GLU A 119 -3.23 -22.99 22.77
C GLU A 119 -4.35 -22.18 23.44
N ALA A 120 -4.46 -22.20 24.77
CA ALA A 120 -5.50 -21.46 25.47
C ALA A 120 -5.30 -19.95 25.32
N LEU A 121 -4.06 -19.48 25.46
CA LEU A 121 -3.71 -18.08 25.21
C LEU A 121 -4.00 -17.68 23.76
N GLN A 122 -3.63 -18.53 22.79
CA GLN A 122 -3.89 -18.27 21.37
C GLN A 122 -5.38 -18.14 21.07
N GLN A 123 -6.22 -19.01 21.66
CA GLN A 123 -7.68 -18.93 21.51
C GLN A 123 -8.24 -17.63 22.09
N VAL A 124 -7.77 -17.21 23.27
CA VAL A 124 -8.18 -15.93 23.87
C VAL A 124 -7.80 -14.75 23.00
N LEU A 125 -6.56 -14.72 22.49
CA LEU A 125 -6.08 -13.65 21.61
C LEU A 125 -6.83 -13.61 20.27
N MET A 126 -7.11 -14.76 19.67
CA MET A 126 -7.89 -14.86 18.44
C MET A 126 -9.35 -14.43 18.66
N SER A 127 -9.95 -14.77 19.80
CA SER A 127 -11.31 -14.36 20.16
C SER A 127 -11.41 -12.83 20.31
N ASP A 128 -10.48 -12.22 21.06
CA ASP A 128 -10.43 -10.76 21.23
C ASP A 128 -10.13 -10.03 19.91
N TRP A 129 -9.24 -10.59 19.09
CA TRP A 129 -8.97 -10.08 17.74
C TRP A 129 -10.21 -10.13 16.84
N SER A 130 -11.00 -11.21 16.90
CA SER A 130 -12.22 -11.37 16.08
C SER A 130 -13.27 -10.32 16.43
N VAL A 131 -13.42 -10.00 17.72
CA VAL A 131 -14.29 -8.91 18.20
C VAL A 131 -13.79 -7.55 17.69
N SER A 132 -12.49 -7.31 17.75
CA SER A 132 -11.85 -6.07 17.30
C SER A 132 -11.97 -5.88 15.79
N PHE A 133 -11.76 -6.94 15.01
CA PHE A 133 -11.89 -6.93 13.54
C PHE A 133 -13.34 -6.70 13.11
N THR A 134 -14.30 -7.36 13.77
CA THR A 134 -15.73 -7.12 13.54
C THR A 134 -16.11 -5.67 13.85
N SER A 135 -15.56 -5.08 14.92
CA SER A 135 -15.79 -3.67 15.25
C SER A 135 -15.26 -2.73 14.17
N LEU A 136 -14.06 -2.98 13.62
CA LEU A 136 -13.51 -2.19 12.52
C LEU A 136 -14.38 -2.28 11.26
N TYR A 137 -14.84 -3.48 10.91
CA TYR A 137 -15.73 -3.65 9.76
C TYR A 137 -17.05 -2.90 9.94
N ASN A 138 -17.62 -2.89 11.15
CA ASN A 138 -18.83 -2.12 11.44
C ASN A 138 -18.59 -0.60 11.32
N LEU A 139 -17.44 -0.10 11.79
CA LEU A 139 -17.05 1.30 11.61
C LEU A 139 -16.88 1.66 10.13
N LEU A 140 -16.29 0.76 9.34
CA LEU A 140 -16.13 0.91 7.90
C LEU A 140 -17.50 0.99 7.20
N LYS A 141 -18.41 0.08 7.56
CA LYS A 141 -19.79 0.05 7.02
C LYS A 141 -20.58 1.30 7.39
N ALA A 142 -20.37 1.84 8.59
CA ALA A 142 -20.96 3.09 9.05
C ALA A 142 -20.28 4.35 8.50
N LYS A 143 -19.25 4.22 7.62
CA LYS A 143 -18.42 5.33 7.12
C LYS A 143 -17.75 6.16 8.23
N LEU A 144 -17.55 5.57 9.41
CA LEU A 144 -16.83 6.17 10.55
C LEU A 144 -15.35 5.79 10.58
N CYS A 145 -14.97 4.75 9.83
CA CYS A 145 -13.59 4.41 9.52
C CYS A 145 -13.43 4.47 8.00
N PRO A 146 -12.52 5.28 7.45
CA PRO A 146 -12.34 5.37 6.00
C PRO A 146 -11.71 4.09 5.45
N TYR A 147 -10.72 3.54 6.12
CA TYR A 147 -10.05 2.31 5.71
C TYR A 147 -9.30 1.70 6.89
N PHE A 148 -8.95 0.42 6.79
CA PHE A 148 -8.03 -0.23 7.72
C PHE A 148 -7.28 -1.38 7.04
N TYR A 149 -6.17 -1.81 7.64
CA TYR A 149 -5.38 -2.93 7.16
C TYR A 149 -5.45 -4.13 8.11
N VAL A 150 -5.44 -5.32 7.53
CA VAL A 150 -5.19 -6.59 8.22
C VAL A 150 -3.87 -7.16 7.72
N CYS A 151 -2.84 -7.08 8.55
CA CYS A 151 -1.49 -7.52 8.22
C CYS A 151 -1.26 -8.93 8.78
N THR A 152 -1.17 -9.92 7.89
CA THR A 152 -0.83 -11.31 8.24
C THR A 152 0.64 -11.58 7.89
N TYR A 153 1.15 -12.76 8.23
CA TYR A 153 2.51 -13.16 7.87
C TYR A 153 2.71 -13.52 6.39
N GLN A 154 1.61 -13.76 5.64
CA GLN A 154 1.65 -14.15 4.22
C GLN A 154 1.14 -13.07 3.28
N PHE A 155 0.11 -12.34 3.73
CA PHE A 155 -0.60 -11.35 2.94
C PHE A 155 -1.11 -10.18 3.79
N THR A 156 -1.44 -9.08 3.13
CA THR A 156 -2.11 -7.93 3.74
C THR A 156 -3.45 -7.74 3.05
N VAL A 157 -4.46 -7.35 3.83
CA VAL A 157 -5.77 -6.93 3.33
C VAL A 157 -5.94 -5.44 3.59
N LEU A 158 -6.35 -4.67 2.58
CA LEU A 158 -6.80 -3.29 2.71
C LEU A 158 -8.32 -3.24 2.53
N PHE A 159 -9.05 -2.91 3.59
CA PHE A 159 -10.48 -2.61 3.53
C PHE A 159 -10.69 -1.10 3.37
N ARG A 160 -11.54 -0.69 2.43
CA ARG A 160 -11.88 0.73 2.18
C ARG A 160 -13.39 0.91 2.20
N ALA A 161 -13.83 1.99 2.82
CA ALA A 161 -15.23 2.40 2.85
C ALA A 161 -15.70 2.79 1.44
N ALA A 162 -17.01 2.69 1.23
CA ALA A 162 -17.67 3.25 0.05
C ALA A 162 -17.34 4.74 -0.08
N GLY A 163 -16.98 5.18 -1.27
CA GLY A 163 -16.58 6.55 -1.58
C GLY A 163 -15.07 6.78 -1.71
N LEU A 164 -14.26 5.80 -1.33
CA LEU A 164 -12.80 5.90 -1.42
C LEU A 164 -12.24 5.18 -2.64
N ALA A 165 -11.08 5.65 -3.11
CA ALA A 165 -10.37 5.12 -4.26
C ALA A 165 -11.22 5.02 -5.54
N GLY A 166 -12.23 5.88 -5.69
CA GLY A 166 -13.16 5.88 -6.82
C GLY A 166 -14.32 4.87 -6.77
N SER A 167 -14.40 4.03 -5.72
CA SER A 167 -15.44 3.00 -5.60
C SER A 167 -16.66 3.51 -4.83
N ASP A 168 -17.86 3.19 -5.29
CA ASP A 168 -19.15 3.48 -4.62
C ASP A 168 -19.53 2.46 -3.54
N VAL A 169 -18.88 1.30 -3.53
CA VAL A 169 -19.08 0.22 -2.54
C VAL A 169 -17.85 0.00 -1.67
N ILE A 170 -18.02 -0.73 -0.56
CA ILE A 170 -16.91 -1.22 0.25
C ILE A 170 -16.05 -2.16 -0.60
N THR A 171 -14.74 -1.97 -0.53
CA THR A 171 -13.77 -2.83 -1.23
C THR A 171 -12.78 -3.44 -0.25
N ALA A 172 -12.39 -4.68 -0.51
CA ALA A 172 -11.29 -5.35 0.19
C ALA A 172 -10.27 -5.85 -0.84
N VAL A 173 -9.02 -5.44 -0.67
CA VAL A 173 -7.92 -5.75 -1.59
C VAL A 173 -6.90 -6.60 -0.86
N ILE A 174 -6.56 -7.77 -1.40
CA ILE A 174 -5.68 -8.74 -0.74
C ILE A 174 -4.43 -8.93 -1.59
N SER A 175 -3.25 -8.78 -0.97
CA SER A 175 -1.97 -9.06 -1.62
C SER A 175 -0.83 -9.40 -0.65
N PRO A 176 0.09 -10.29 -1.05
CA PRO A 176 -0.05 -11.20 -2.19
C PRO A 176 -0.99 -12.37 -1.85
N THR A 177 -1.58 -13.04 -2.84
CA THR A 177 -2.38 -14.25 -2.59
C THR A 177 -1.72 -15.51 -3.14
N THR A 178 -2.17 -16.66 -2.65
CA THR A 178 -1.79 -17.99 -3.17
C THR A 178 -2.99 -18.66 -3.81
N ARG A 179 -2.75 -19.65 -4.68
CA ARG A 179 -3.82 -20.47 -5.26
C ARG A 179 -4.69 -21.10 -4.17
N GLY A 180 -4.07 -21.67 -3.13
CA GLY A 180 -4.80 -22.29 -2.02
C GLY A 180 -5.73 -21.31 -1.30
N LEU A 181 -5.28 -20.07 -1.05
CA LEU A 181 -6.13 -19.03 -0.47
C LEU A 181 -7.31 -18.68 -1.39
N ARG A 182 -7.04 -18.50 -2.69
CA ARG A 182 -8.05 -18.18 -3.71
C ARG A 182 -9.09 -19.29 -3.85
N GLU A 183 -8.68 -20.56 -3.79
CA GLU A 183 -9.58 -21.71 -3.81
C GLU A 183 -10.40 -21.81 -2.53
N ALA A 184 -9.80 -21.63 -1.35
CA ALA A 184 -10.52 -21.59 -0.09
C ALA A 184 -11.59 -20.49 -0.08
N MET A 185 -11.27 -19.29 -0.58
CA MET A 185 -12.23 -18.21 -0.74
C MET A 185 -13.40 -18.57 -1.67
N ARG A 186 -13.13 -19.21 -2.82
CA ARG A 186 -14.18 -19.68 -3.75
C ARG A 186 -15.07 -20.74 -3.12
N ASN A 187 -14.50 -21.66 -2.35
CA ASN A 187 -15.23 -22.73 -1.68
C ASN A 187 -16.20 -22.18 -0.61
N GLU A 188 -15.84 -21.06 0.01
CA GLU A 188 -16.67 -20.31 0.96
C GLU A 188 -17.67 -19.36 0.28
N GLY A 189 -17.78 -19.43 -1.06
CA GLY A 189 -18.72 -18.62 -1.84
C GLY A 189 -18.32 -17.16 -1.97
N ILE A 190 -17.06 -16.80 -1.74
CA ILE A 190 -16.57 -15.41 -1.90
C ILE A 190 -16.28 -15.16 -3.38
N GLU A 191 -17.04 -14.27 -3.98
CA GLU A 191 -16.77 -13.78 -5.33
C GLU A 191 -15.69 -12.69 -5.30
N PHE A 192 -14.72 -12.83 -6.21
CA PHE A 192 -13.62 -11.88 -6.35
C PHE A 192 -13.13 -11.79 -7.79
N SER A 193 -12.45 -10.69 -8.10
CA SER A 193 -11.76 -10.44 -9.38
C SER A 193 -10.24 -10.45 -9.20
N LEU A 194 -9.52 -10.64 -10.32
CA LEU A 194 -8.05 -10.55 -10.40
C LEU A 194 -7.67 -9.42 -11.36
N PRO A 195 -7.70 -8.14 -10.91
CA PRO A 195 -7.70 -6.99 -11.80
C PRO A 195 -6.47 -6.92 -12.72
N LEU A 196 -5.30 -7.25 -12.19
CA LEU A 196 -4.04 -7.21 -12.94
C LEU A 196 -3.93 -8.30 -14.02
N VAL A 197 -4.63 -9.41 -13.84
CA VAL A 197 -4.69 -10.50 -14.83
C VAL A 197 -5.69 -10.16 -15.92
N GLU A 198 -6.86 -9.64 -15.54
CA GLU A 198 -7.91 -9.20 -16.47
C GLU A 198 -7.42 -8.06 -17.37
N GLU A 199 -6.67 -7.10 -16.83
CA GLU A 199 -6.06 -6.01 -17.60
C GLU A 199 -5.04 -6.55 -18.62
N SER A 200 -4.18 -7.48 -18.21
CA SER A 200 -3.18 -8.08 -19.10
C SER A 200 -3.81 -8.82 -20.29
N ARG A 201 -4.94 -9.51 -20.06
CA ARG A 201 -5.70 -10.20 -21.11
C ARG A 201 -6.36 -9.21 -22.07
N THR A 202 -6.98 -8.16 -21.53
CA THR A 202 -7.64 -7.12 -22.32
C THR A 202 -6.64 -6.36 -23.19
N ARG A 203 -5.45 -6.06 -22.66
CA ARG A 203 -4.36 -5.41 -23.43
C ARG A 203 -3.81 -6.32 -24.53
N LYS A 204 -3.63 -7.61 -24.27
CA LYS A 204 -3.23 -8.59 -25.30
C LYS A 204 -4.28 -8.69 -26.41
N GLN A 205 -5.56 -8.72 -26.07
CA GLN A 205 -6.66 -8.79 -27.05
C GLN A 205 -6.76 -7.54 -27.93
N LYS A 206 -6.64 -6.34 -27.34
CA LYS A 206 -6.59 -5.08 -28.10
C LYS A 206 -5.38 -5.01 -29.05
N ASN A 207 -4.21 -5.45 -28.60
CA ASN A 207 -3.01 -5.47 -29.44
C ASN A 207 -3.13 -6.50 -30.60
N SER A 208 -3.85 -7.61 -30.39
CA SER A 208 -4.10 -8.58 -31.47
C SER A 208 -5.13 -8.08 -32.51
N GLU A 209 -6.13 -7.29 -32.11
CA GLU A 209 -7.09 -6.67 -33.03
C GLU A 209 -6.44 -5.59 -33.90
N VAL A 210 -5.58 -4.74 -33.31
CA VAL A 210 -4.83 -3.70 -34.06
C VAL A 210 -3.85 -4.32 -35.08
N ASN A 211 -3.29 -5.49 -34.77
CA ASN A 211 -2.43 -6.23 -35.69
C ASN A 211 -3.19 -6.98 -36.81
N LEU A 212 -4.50 -7.18 -36.66
CA LEU A 212 -5.33 -7.81 -37.70
C LEU A 212 -5.82 -6.79 -38.73
N GLU A 213 -6.05 -5.53 -38.33
CA GLU A 213 -6.42 -4.44 -39.24
C GLU A 213 -5.25 -3.95 -40.11
N THR A 214 -4.00 -4.18 -39.70
CA THR A 214 -2.81 -3.76 -40.46
C THR A 214 -2.32 -4.82 -41.46
N LYS A 215 -2.85 -6.06 -41.43
CA LYS A 215 -2.41 -7.17 -42.31
C LYS A 215 -3.19 -7.31 -43.63
N VAL A 216 -4.15 -6.42 -43.92
CA VAL A 216 -4.93 -6.45 -45.18
C VAL A 216 -4.40 -5.46 -46.24
N ALA A 217 -3.42 -4.62 -45.91
CA ALA A 217 -2.84 -3.67 -46.86
C ALA A 217 -1.32 -3.64 -46.76
N HIS A 218 -0.64 -4.61 -47.39
CA HIS A 218 0.55 -4.39 -48.22
C HIS A 218 1.14 -5.75 -48.63
N SER A 219 0.82 -6.15 -49.86
CA SER A 219 1.64 -7.07 -50.64
C SER A 219 2.49 -6.23 -51.60
N LEU A 220 3.77 -6.61 -51.77
CA LEU A 220 4.80 -6.03 -52.68
C LEU A 220 5.45 -4.74 -52.10
N GLU A 221 6.78 -4.54 -52.00
CA GLU A 221 7.97 -5.02 -52.70
C GLU A 221 9.21 -5.12 -51.77
N VAL A 222 10.27 -5.73 -52.34
CA VAL A 222 11.58 -6.12 -51.82
C VAL A 222 12.54 -4.94 -51.57
N GLY A 223 13.46 -5.03 -50.57
CA GLY A 223 14.75 -4.31 -50.63
C GLY A 223 15.52 -3.98 -49.32
N ASN A 224 16.34 -4.92 -48.87
CA ASN A 224 17.67 -4.85 -48.18
C ASN A 224 18.07 -3.83 -47.06
N SER A 225 18.84 -4.41 -46.10
CA SER A 225 19.95 -3.90 -45.24
C SER A 225 19.71 -3.26 -43.84
N MET A 226 19.88 -4.12 -42.82
CA MET A 226 20.82 -4.10 -41.64
C MET A 226 20.84 -2.99 -40.57
N GLU A 227 20.56 -3.44 -39.32
CA GLU A 227 21.25 -3.27 -38.00
C GLU A 227 21.36 -1.84 -37.39
N ASP A 228 21.11 -1.58 -36.10
CA ASP A 228 21.20 -2.43 -34.90
C ASP A 228 20.50 -1.78 -33.67
N GLY A 229 20.14 -2.59 -32.66
CA GLY A 229 20.15 -2.16 -31.25
C GLY A 229 18.86 -2.13 -30.41
N GLU A 230 18.07 -3.20 -30.32
CA GLU A 230 17.17 -3.42 -29.16
C GLU A 230 17.33 -4.84 -28.58
N GLU A 231 17.65 -4.90 -27.27
CA GLU A 231 17.73 -6.13 -26.47
C GLU A 231 16.35 -6.81 -26.32
N PRO A 232 16.33 -8.15 -26.16
CA PRO A 232 15.18 -8.97 -26.52
C PRO A 232 14.06 -8.91 -25.47
N ALA A 233 12.83 -8.75 -25.97
CA ALA A 233 11.63 -9.17 -25.25
C ALA A 233 11.72 -10.68 -24.96
N PRO A 234 11.20 -11.17 -23.82
CA PRO A 234 11.07 -12.61 -23.62
C PRO A 234 10.12 -13.16 -24.69
N SER A 235 10.67 -13.94 -25.63
CA SER A 235 9.90 -14.75 -26.55
C SER A 235 9.08 -15.74 -25.72
N ASP A 236 7.78 -15.80 -25.97
CA ASP A 236 6.95 -16.95 -25.64
C ASP A 236 7.32 -18.04 -26.68
N ASP A 237 8.55 -18.55 -26.62
CA ASP A 237 8.98 -19.74 -27.34
C ASP A 237 8.38 -20.97 -26.66
N ASP A 238 7.09 -21.19 -26.89
CA ASP A 238 6.42 -22.48 -26.60
C ASP A 238 5.96 -23.18 -27.89
N ASP A 239 6.22 -22.60 -29.08
CA ASP A 239 6.13 -23.34 -30.35
C ASP A 239 7.31 -24.33 -30.51
N GLU A 240 8.37 -24.19 -29.70
CA GLU A 240 9.51 -25.12 -29.68
C GLU A 240 9.24 -26.41 -28.88
N SER A 241 8.18 -26.48 -28.08
CA SER A 241 7.85 -27.67 -27.28
C SER A 241 7.28 -28.85 -28.09
N PHE A 242 7.05 -28.67 -29.40
CA PHE A 242 6.49 -29.69 -30.30
C PHE A 242 7.41 -30.11 -31.45
N SER A 243 8.62 -29.54 -31.58
CA SER A 243 9.57 -29.87 -32.66
C SER A 243 10.07 -31.33 -32.62
N TRP A 244 10.23 -31.91 -31.42
CA TRP A 244 10.59 -33.33 -31.28
C TRP A 244 9.48 -34.29 -31.73
N LEU A 245 8.21 -33.85 -31.73
CA LEU A 245 7.07 -34.65 -32.19
C LEU A 245 7.01 -34.71 -33.73
N GLU A 246 7.54 -33.70 -34.42
CA GLU A 246 7.81 -33.71 -35.86
C GLU A 246 8.91 -34.71 -36.22
N GLU A 247 10.00 -34.69 -35.45
CA GLU A 247 11.15 -35.58 -35.65
C GLU A 247 10.82 -37.06 -35.39
N MET A 248 9.81 -37.35 -34.56
CA MET A 248 9.34 -38.71 -34.27
C MET A 248 8.13 -39.19 -35.12
N GLY A 249 7.63 -38.36 -36.04
CA GLY A 249 6.58 -38.75 -36.99
C GLY A 249 5.20 -39.06 -36.36
N VAL A 250 4.84 -38.41 -35.25
CA VAL A 250 3.61 -38.72 -34.46
C VAL A 250 2.48 -37.70 -34.65
N GLN A 251 2.59 -36.79 -35.62
CA GLN A 251 1.64 -35.68 -35.80
C GLN A 251 0.18 -36.14 -35.99
N ASP A 252 -0.07 -37.26 -36.68
CA ASP A 252 -1.43 -37.73 -37.00
C ASP A 252 -2.18 -38.41 -35.84
N LYS A 253 -1.57 -38.55 -34.66
CA LYS A 253 -2.20 -39.21 -33.49
C LYS A 253 -2.48 -38.29 -32.31
N VAL A 254 -2.03 -37.04 -32.33
CA VAL A 254 -2.30 -36.10 -31.24
C VAL A 254 -3.63 -35.39 -31.52
N LYS A 255 -4.71 -35.95 -30.96
CA LYS A 255 -6.01 -35.26 -30.88
C LYS A 255 -5.82 -33.90 -30.21
N LYS A 256 -6.63 -32.92 -30.65
CA LYS A 256 -6.74 -31.56 -30.09
C LYS A 256 -6.61 -31.57 -28.55
N PRO A 257 -6.06 -30.51 -27.92
CA PRO A 257 -5.71 -30.53 -26.50
C PRO A 257 -6.89 -31.01 -25.65
N ASP A 258 -6.74 -32.17 -25.01
CA ASP A 258 -7.75 -32.70 -24.10
C ASP A 258 -8.03 -31.68 -22.99
N ALA A 259 -9.27 -31.61 -22.51
CA ALA A 259 -9.68 -30.70 -21.42
C ALA A 259 -8.76 -30.78 -20.18
N ILE A 260 -8.07 -31.90 -20.00
CA ILE A 260 -7.07 -32.14 -18.95
C ILE A 260 -5.81 -31.28 -19.16
N SER A 261 -5.31 -31.19 -20.40
CA SER A 261 -4.13 -30.36 -20.73
C SER A 261 -4.42 -28.86 -20.59
N ILE A 262 -5.64 -28.42 -20.93
CA ILE A 262 -6.11 -27.04 -20.75
C ILE A 262 -6.25 -26.71 -19.25
N LYS A 263 -6.79 -27.65 -18.46
CA LYS A 263 -6.85 -27.51 -16.99
C LYS A 263 -5.45 -27.41 -16.38
N LEU A 264 -4.52 -28.29 -16.75
CA LEU A 264 -3.13 -28.25 -16.28
C LEU A 264 -2.41 -26.94 -16.64
N ARG A 265 -2.62 -26.40 -17.85
CA ARG A 265 -2.05 -25.11 -18.26
C ARG A 265 -2.63 -23.94 -17.46
N LYS A 266 -3.94 -23.96 -17.19
CA LYS A 266 -4.62 -22.96 -16.34
C LYS A 266 -4.11 -23.04 -14.89
N GLU A 267 -3.95 -24.24 -14.36
CA GLU A 267 -3.39 -24.46 -13.02
C GLU A 267 -1.94 -24.00 -12.92
N LYS A 268 -1.10 -24.29 -13.93
CA LYS A 268 0.29 -23.82 -13.99
C LYS A 268 0.37 -22.30 -13.96
N HIS A 269 -0.48 -21.61 -14.72
CA HIS A 269 -0.56 -20.14 -14.71
C HIS A 269 -1.04 -19.59 -13.36
N GLU A 270 -2.06 -20.20 -12.74
CA GLU A 270 -2.54 -19.75 -11.42
C GLU A 270 -1.47 -19.88 -10.34
N VAL A 271 -0.66 -20.94 -10.37
CA VAL A 271 0.44 -21.15 -9.40
C VAL A 271 1.62 -20.20 -9.66
N GLN A 272 1.94 -19.89 -10.92
CA GLN A 272 3.05 -18.98 -11.26
C GLN A 272 2.85 -17.53 -10.82
N MET A 273 1.61 -17.13 -10.54
CA MET A 273 1.27 -15.81 -10.03
C MET A 273 1.40 -15.70 -8.51
N ASP A 274 1.51 -16.81 -7.79
CA ASP A 274 1.51 -16.81 -6.33
C ASP A 274 2.67 -15.97 -5.78
N HIS A 275 2.38 -15.24 -4.70
CA HIS A 275 3.32 -14.32 -4.05
C HIS A 275 3.76 -13.10 -4.89
N LYS A 276 3.27 -12.95 -6.12
CA LYS A 276 3.57 -11.79 -6.98
C LYS A 276 2.47 -10.73 -6.93
N PRO A 277 2.75 -9.47 -7.33
CA PRO A 277 1.73 -8.43 -7.43
C PRO A 277 0.51 -8.85 -8.26
N GLU A 278 0.69 -9.67 -9.30
CA GLU A 278 -0.38 -10.16 -10.18
C GLU A 278 -1.43 -11.01 -9.44
N SER A 279 -1.10 -11.55 -8.28
CA SER A 279 -2.03 -12.28 -7.40
C SER A 279 -3.00 -11.37 -6.63
N LEU A 280 -3.04 -10.07 -6.93
CA LEU A 280 -3.95 -9.12 -6.30
C LEU A 280 -5.41 -9.56 -6.45
N VAL A 281 -6.09 -9.77 -5.33
CA VAL A 281 -7.50 -10.11 -5.27
C VAL A 281 -8.31 -8.90 -4.85
N LEU A 282 -9.41 -8.64 -5.56
CA LEU A 282 -10.38 -7.60 -5.24
C LEU A 282 -11.75 -8.21 -4.93
N VAL A 283 -12.24 -7.94 -3.72
CA VAL A 283 -13.59 -8.28 -3.25
C VAL A 283 -14.39 -6.99 -3.10
N LYS A 284 -15.63 -6.96 -3.60
CA LYS A 284 -16.51 -5.77 -3.58
C LYS A 284 -17.84 -6.04 -2.88
N GLY A 285 -18.42 -5.00 -2.30
CA GLY A 285 -19.79 -4.98 -1.80
C GLY A 285 -20.03 -5.98 -0.67
N THR A 286 -21.13 -6.72 -0.74
CA THR A 286 -21.57 -7.67 0.30
C THR A 286 -20.57 -8.82 0.52
N ASN A 287 -19.83 -9.23 -0.51
CA ASN A 287 -18.79 -10.26 -0.41
C ASN A 287 -17.66 -9.89 0.59
N THR A 288 -17.48 -8.60 0.90
CA THR A 288 -16.51 -8.16 1.90
C THR A 288 -16.88 -8.60 3.33
N PHE A 289 -18.17 -8.78 3.62
CA PHE A 289 -18.64 -9.33 4.90
C PHE A 289 -18.41 -10.85 4.95
N THR A 290 -18.62 -11.57 3.85
CA THR A 290 -18.26 -12.99 3.75
C THR A 290 -16.75 -13.17 3.93
N LEU A 291 -15.94 -12.28 3.34
CA LEU A 291 -14.49 -12.27 3.55
C LEU A 291 -14.10 -12.03 5.02
N LEU A 292 -14.77 -11.10 5.72
CA LEU A 292 -14.57 -10.90 7.17
C LEU A 292 -14.76 -12.22 7.93
N ASN A 293 -15.88 -12.90 7.70
CA ASN A 293 -16.20 -14.16 8.38
C ASN A 293 -15.22 -15.28 8.01
N PHE A 294 -14.82 -15.36 6.74
CA PHE A 294 -13.79 -16.30 6.29
C PHE A 294 -12.47 -16.07 7.03
N LEU A 295 -12.00 -14.82 7.08
CA LEU A 295 -10.76 -14.48 7.75
C LEU A 295 -10.85 -14.80 9.25
N ILE A 296 -11.95 -14.48 9.93
CA ILE A 296 -12.13 -14.83 11.35
C ILE A 296 -11.96 -16.33 11.62
N ASN A 297 -12.44 -17.18 10.70
CA ASN A 297 -12.40 -18.63 10.85
C ASN A 297 -11.17 -19.29 10.19
N CYS A 298 -10.32 -18.52 9.51
CA CYS A 298 -9.22 -19.03 8.72
C CYS A 298 -8.00 -19.34 9.60
N LYS A 299 -7.81 -20.62 9.93
CA LYS A 299 -6.69 -21.11 10.77
C LYS A 299 -5.30 -20.76 10.22
N SER A 300 -5.15 -20.64 8.91
CA SER A 300 -3.88 -20.31 8.26
C SER A 300 -3.48 -18.83 8.35
N LEU A 301 -4.26 -17.97 9.03
CA LEU A 301 -3.88 -16.57 9.24
C LEU A 301 -2.77 -16.39 10.28
N VAL A 302 -2.64 -17.34 11.19
CA VAL A 302 -1.70 -17.28 12.31
C VAL A 302 -0.41 -17.98 11.89
N ALA A 303 0.72 -17.29 12.09
CA ALA A 303 2.03 -17.87 11.81
C ALA A 303 2.29 -19.06 12.75
N VAL A 304 2.77 -20.17 12.20
CA VAL A 304 3.16 -21.36 12.98
C VAL A 304 4.57 -21.26 13.56
N ALA A 305 5.40 -20.38 13.02
CA ALA A 305 6.80 -20.24 13.38
C ALA A 305 7.28 -18.78 13.33
N GLY A 306 8.37 -18.50 14.05
CA GLY A 306 8.97 -17.17 14.14
C GLY A 306 8.50 -16.36 15.36
N PRO A 307 9.00 -15.12 15.52
CA PRO A 307 8.76 -14.31 16.72
C PRO A 307 7.30 -13.89 16.89
N GLN A 308 6.49 -14.03 15.86
CA GLN A 308 5.07 -13.67 15.83
C GLN A 308 4.16 -14.92 15.79
N ALA A 309 4.72 -16.11 16.00
CA ALA A 309 3.99 -17.37 15.96
C ALA A 309 2.88 -17.41 17.03
N GLY A 310 1.73 -17.98 16.68
CA GLY A 310 0.57 -18.07 17.59
C GLY A 310 -0.19 -16.74 17.79
N LEU A 311 0.31 -15.61 17.28
CA LEU A 311 -0.36 -14.32 17.45
C LEU A 311 -1.32 -14.03 16.29
N PRO A 312 -2.52 -13.47 16.56
CA PRO A 312 -3.45 -13.08 15.50
C PRO A 312 -2.85 -12.01 14.58
N PRO A 313 -3.38 -11.82 13.36
CA PRO A 313 -2.94 -10.75 12.46
C PRO A 313 -2.99 -9.36 13.09
N THR A 314 -2.15 -8.44 12.61
CA THR A 314 -2.16 -7.05 13.10
C THR A 314 -3.18 -6.22 12.35
N LEU A 315 -4.11 -5.62 13.08
CA LEU A 315 -5.04 -4.61 12.59
C LEU A 315 -4.38 -3.24 12.70
N LEU A 316 -4.45 -2.43 11.63
CA LEU A 316 -3.99 -1.04 11.61
C LEU A 316 -5.14 -0.14 11.15
N SER A 317 -5.41 0.93 11.89
CA SER A 317 -6.52 1.85 11.59
C SER A 317 -6.12 3.32 11.83
N PRO A 318 -6.60 4.26 11.00
CA PRO A 318 -6.50 5.69 11.24
C PRO A 318 -7.34 6.15 12.43
N VAL A 319 -8.40 5.42 12.77
CA VAL A 319 -9.39 5.80 13.80
C VAL A 319 -9.44 4.78 14.93
N ALA A 320 -9.92 5.22 16.09
CA ALA A 320 -10.13 4.38 17.25
C ALA A 320 -11.16 3.27 16.97
N PHE A 321 -10.95 2.09 17.55
CA PHE A 321 -11.83 0.95 17.45
C PHE A 321 -11.75 0.09 18.71
N ARG A 322 -12.73 -0.79 18.92
CA ARG A 322 -12.74 -1.70 20.08
C ARG A 322 -11.50 -2.60 20.05
N GLY A 323 -10.78 -2.68 21.17
CA GLY A 323 -9.52 -3.43 21.30
C GLY A 323 -8.29 -2.71 20.71
N GLY A 324 -8.49 -1.66 19.90
CA GLY A 324 -7.42 -0.82 19.38
C GLY A 324 -6.62 -0.16 20.49
N THR A 325 -5.31 -0.31 20.44
CA THR A 325 -4.38 0.43 21.31
C THR A 325 -3.78 1.59 20.52
N MET A 326 -3.82 2.78 21.10
CA MET A 326 -3.18 3.96 20.54
C MET A 326 -1.65 3.78 20.56
N GLN A 327 -1.02 4.03 19.41
CA GLN A 327 0.43 3.98 19.22
C GLN A 327 0.91 5.28 18.57
N THR A 328 2.22 5.52 18.62
CA THR A 328 2.83 6.73 18.06
C THR A 328 4.02 6.36 17.19
N LEU A 329 4.07 6.93 15.99
CA LEU A 329 5.21 6.85 15.09
C LEU A 329 6.43 7.50 15.75
N LYS A 330 7.59 6.88 15.62
CA LYS A 330 8.82 7.38 16.22
C LYS A 330 9.41 8.47 15.33
N ALA A 331 9.37 9.71 15.79
CA ALA A 331 10.00 10.84 15.10
C ALA A 331 11.38 11.15 15.70
N ARG A 332 12.36 11.43 14.84
CA ARG A 332 13.70 11.86 15.22
C ARG A 332 14.20 12.89 14.22
N SER A 333 14.60 14.05 14.71
CA SER A 333 15.29 15.06 13.90
C SER A 333 16.81 14.89 14.04
N ILE A 334 17.53 15.06 12.93
CA ILE A 334 18.98 15.00 12.85
C ILE A 334 19.46 16.15 11.97
N ASN A 335 20.45 16.89 12.47
CA ASN A 335 21.08 17.98 11.75
C ASN A 335 22.39 17.47 11.13
N ALA A 336 22.54 17.59 9.81
CA ALA A 336 23.74 17.19 9.10
C ALA A 336 24.26 18.33 8.24
N LYS A 337 25.58 18.36 8.00
CA LYS A 337 26.19 19.27 7.04
C LYS A 337 26.50 18.49 5.78
N ALA A 338 25.95 18.90 4.65
CA ALA A 338 26.26 18.27 3.36
C ALA A 338 27.10 19.22 2.51
N ARG A 339 28.06 18.66 1.79
CA ARG A 339 28.90 19.42 0.87
C ARG A 339 28.25 19.37 -0.52
N VAL A 340 27.64 20.47 -0.95
CA VAL A 340 27.09 20.59 -2.31
C VAL A 340 27.99 21.47 -3.14
N HIS A 341 28.52 20.89 -4.21
CA HIS A 341 29.40 21.45 -5.25
C HIS A 341 30.70 22.13 -4.80
N LEU A 342 30.74 22.96 -3.76
CA LEU A 342 31.95 23.54 -3.11
C LEU A 342 31.67 24.24 -1.76
N ALA A 343 30.39 24.39 -1.34
CA ALA A 343 29.99 24.99 -0.06
C ALA A 343 29.37 23.94 0.89
N TYR A 344 29.53 24.15 2.20
CA TYR A 344 28.78 23.39 3.20
C TYR A 344 27.41 24.03 3.36
N GLU A 345 26.36 23.31 2.97
CA GLU A 345 24.99 23.68 3.27
C GLU A 345 24.50 22.80 4.42
N ASP A 346 23.86 23.44 5.40
CA ASP A 346 23.22 22.72 6.49
C ASP A 346 21.96 22.04 5.93
N ILE A 347 21.94 20.70 5.96
CA ILE A 347 20.79 19.89 5.58
C ILE A 347 20.20 19.31 6.85
N PHE A 348 18.97 19.70 7.12
CA PHE A 348 18.22 19.18 8.25
C PHE A 348 17.41 17.99 7.79
N SER A 349 17.26 17.01 8.66
CA SER A 349 16.48 15.80 8.37
C SER A 349 15.53 15.44 9.50
N LEU A 350 14.35 14.97 9.13
CA LEU A 350 13.35 14.44 10.05
C LEU A 350 12.99 13.02 9.62
N GLU A 351 13.39 12.06 10.45
CA GLU A 351 13.11 10.65 10.30
C GLU A 351 11.84 10.28 11.07
N ILE A 352 10.91 9.59 10.42
CA ILE A 352 9.69 9.05 11.04
C ILE A 352 9.64 7.54 10.77
N VAL A 353 9.58 6.73 11.83
CA VAL A 353 9.64 5.26 11.76
C VAL A 353 8.39 4.63 12.39
N GLY A 354 7.82 3.65 11.69
CA GLY A 354 6.62 2.92 12.10
C GLY A 354 5.70 2.65 10.90
N PRO A 355 4.49 2.08 11.13
CA PRO A 355 3.50 1.88 10.08
C PRO A 355 2.87 3.22 9.66
N VAL A 356 3.52 3.92 8.73
CA VAL A 356 2.97 5.16 8.18
C VAL A 356 1.90 4.82 7.15
N MET A 357 0.67 5.12 7.50
CA MET A 357 -0.49 4.92 6.64
C MET A 357 -0.73 6.12 5.70
N PRO A 358 -1.56 5.95 4.65
CA PRO A 358 -1.83 6.99 3.67
C PRO A 358 -2.22 8.35 4.27
N HIS A 359 -3.13 8.36 5.25
CA HIS A 359 -3.57 9.60 5.91
C HIS A 359 -2.43 10.30 6.68
N SER A 360 -1.53 9.54 7.32
CA SER A 360 -0.42 10.08 8.11
C SER A 360 0.59 10.74 7.18
N LEU A 361 0.90 10.10 6.03
CA LEU A 361 1.78 10.69 5.02
C LEU A 361 1.23 12.03 4.53
N HIS A 362 -0.05 12.09 4.14
CA HIS A 362 -0.66 13.33 3.69
C HIS A 362 -0.66 14.41 4.78
N SER A 363 -1.07 14.06 6.01
CA SER A 363 -1.09 14.98 7.15
C SER A 363 0.29 15.56 7.43
N LEU A 364 1.33 14.71 7.49
CA LEU A 364 2.71 15.16 7.68
C LEU A 364 3.19 16.08 6.54
N THR A 365 2.88 15.76 5.28
CA THR A 365 3.26 16.63 4.15
C THR A 365 2.53 17.99 4.20
N MET A 366 1.29 18.04 4.66
CA MET A 366 0.57 19.31 4.87
C MET A 366 1.18 20.15 5.99
N LEU A 367 1.59 19.53 7.10
CA LEU A 367 2.29 20.22 8.18
C LEU A 367 3.63 20.78 7.69
N LEU A 368 4.38 19.96 6.94
CA LEU A 368 5.68 20.33 6.39
C LEU A 368 5.59 21.43 5.33
N LYS A 369 4.53 21.43 4.51
CA LYS A 369 4.23 22.53 3.58
C LYS A 369 4.21 23.88 4.31
N SER A 370 3.58 23.91 5.48
CA SER A 370 3.45 25.13 6.30
C SER A 370 4.75 25.45 7.07
N ALA A 371 5.34 24.46 7.72
CA ALA A 371 6.52 24.62 8.58
C ALA A 371 7.81 24.90 7.80
N GLN A 372 7.97 24.31 6.61
CA GLN A 372 9.15 24.42 5.75
C GLN A 372 8.94 25.35 4.55
N ARG A 373 7.98 26.28 4.64
CA ARG A 373 7.73 27.34 3.64
C ARG A 373 7.60 26.81 2.20
N GLY A 374 6.92 25.67 2.05
CA GLY A 374 6.71 25.07 0.74
C GLY A 374 7.96 24.45 0.10
N SER A 375 9.01 24.13 0.86
CA SER A 375 10.26 23.58 0.35
C SER A 375 10.83 22.45 1.23
N PHE A 376 10.66 21.19 0.79
CA PHE A 376 11.25 20.02 1.41
C PHE A 376 11.31 18.84 0.42
N SER A 377 12.14 17.86 0.69
CA SER A 377 12.11 16.57 0.00
C SER A 377 11.89 15.43 0.99
N ALA A 378 11.44 14.28 0.50
CA ALA A 378 11.12 13.12 1.31
C ALA A 378 11.48 11.83 0.58
N ALA A 379 12.32 11.00 1.19
CA ALA A 379 12.50 9.61 0.80
C ALA A 379 11.50 8.74 1.59
N LEU A 380 10.73 7.91 0.86
CA LEU A 380 9.66 7.09 1.40
C LEU A 380 10.02 5.61 1.25
N TYR A 381 10.14 4.91 2.38
CA TYR A 381 10.48 3.49 2.40
C TYR A 381 9.20 2.67 2.57
N THR A 382 8.70 2.10 1.48
CA THR A 382 7.48 1.32 1.44
C THR A 382 7.66 -0.09 1.96
N HIS A 383 6.64 -0.62 2.65
CA HIS A 383 6.49 -2.06 2.84
C HIS A 383 6.02 -2.69 1.52
N GLU A 384 6.97 -3.23 0.77
CA GLU A 384 6.81 -3.67 -0.62
C GLU A 384 5.53 -4.46 -0.94
N PRO A 385 5.08 -5.43 -0.11
CA PRO A 385 3.86 -6.20 -0.39
C PRO A 385 2.58 -5.34 -0.52
N THR A 386 2.60 -4.13 0.03
CA THR A 386 1.46 -3.19 -0.01
C THR A 386 1.52 -2.19 -1.15
N ALA A 387 2.60 -2.15 -1.95
CA ALA A 387 2.76 -1.21 -3.07
C ALA A 387 1.63 -1.38 -4.11
N VAL A 388 1.23 -2.63 -4.37
CA VAL A 388 0.21 -2.97 -5.38
C VAL A 388 -1.21 -2.48 -5.03
N PHE A 389 -1.47 -2.04 -3.80
CA PHE A 389 -2.76 -1.45 -3.42
C PHE A 389 -3.07 -0.12 -4.11
N ASN A 390 -2.08 0.42 -4.80
CA ASN A 390 -2.19 1.59 -5.67
C ASN A 390 -2.73 1.30 -7.08
N THR A 391 -3.04 0.04 -7.38
CA THR A 391 -3.59 -0.36 -8.69
C THR A 391 -4.98 0.22 -8.83
N ASN A 392 -5.33 0.73 -10.02
CA ASN A 392 -6.70 1.13 -10.31
C ASN A 392 -7.56 -0.13 -10.48
N LEU A 393 -8.62 -0.25 -9.69
CA LEU A 393 -9.43 -1.46 -9.56
C LEU A 393 -10.82 -1.34 -10.22
N ASP A 394 -11.09 -0.20 -10.87
CA ASP A 394 -12.32 0.06 -11.59
C ASP A 394 -12.05 0.21 -13.09
N ASN A 395 -12.52 -0.79 -13.86
CA ASN A 395 -12.49 -0.78 -15.33
C ASN A 395 -13.69 -0.02 -15.94
N ALA A 396 -14.67 0.39 -15.11
CA ALA A 396 -15.85 1.10 -15.57
C ALA A 396 -15.69 2.59 -15.34
N SER A 397 -15.71 3.35 -16.43
CA SER A 397 -15.88 4.80 -16.46
C SER A 397 -17.27 5.20 -15.96
N THR A 398 -17.59 4.88 -14.71
CA THR A 398 -18.80 5.38 -14.08
C THR A 398 -18.43 6.76 -13.55
N THR A 399 -19.00 7.80 -14.16
CA THR A 399 -19.00 9.16 -13.61
C THR A 399 -19.60 9.11 -12.22
N LEU A 400 -18.73 8.95 -11.23
CA LEU A 400 -19.07 8.90 -9.83
C LEU A 400 -19.70 10.25 -9.45
N ASN A 401 -20.91 10.24 -8.91
CA ASN A 401 -21.55 11.45 -8.36
C ASN A 401 -20.77 11.90 -7.12
N LYS A 402 -19.69 12.67 -7.34
CA LYS A 402 -18.79 13.20 -6.30
C LYS A 402 -19.57 13.87 -5.17
N GLU A 403 -20.66 14.57 -5.50
CA GLU A 403 -21.46 15.35 -4.54
C GLU A 403 -22.15 14.52 -3.45
N THR A 404 -22.54 13.27 -3.71
CA THR A 404 -23.20 12.42 -2.69
C THR A 404 -22.19 11.77 -1.75
N ILE A 405 -21.00 11.45 -2.25
CA ILE A 405 -19.92 10.81 -1.48
C ILE A 405 -19.28 11.79 -0.50
N HIS A 406 -19.03 13.04 -0.92
CA HIS A 406 -18.44 14.07 -0.06
C HIS A 406 -19.31 14.45 1.15
N LYS A 407 -20.62 14.15 1.14
CA LYS A 407 -21.53 14.50 2.26
C LYS A 407 -21.52 13.49 3.41
N ASP A 408 -21.19 12.23 3.15
CA ASP A 408 -21.32 11.15 4.16
C ASP A 408 -19.98 10.75 4.82
N LEU A 409 -18.84 11.04 4.20
CA LEU A 409 -17.50 10.74 4.74
C LEU A 409 -16.91 11.75 5.74
N PRO A 410 -17.36 13.02 5.90
CA PRO A 410 -16.69 13.98 6.79
C PRO A 410 -16.60 13.53 8.25
N THR A 411 -17.49 12.63 8.68
CA THR A 411 -17.52 12.10 10.05
C THR A 411 -16.53 10.97 10.31
N CYS A 412 -15.73 10.55 9.33
CA CYS A 412 -14.81 9.42 9.47
C CYS A 412 -13.48 9.75 10.17
N GLY A 413 -13.37 10.94 10.74
CA GLY A 413 -12.28 11.32 11.62
C GLY A 413 -10.95 11.67 10.96
N LEU A 414 -10.95 11.97 9.65
CA LEU A 414 -9.79 12.47 8.92
C LEU A 414 -9.99 13.91 8.45
N HIS A 415 -8.89 14.64 8.25
CA HIS A 415 -8.92 15.97 7.67
C HIS A 415 -9.56 15.96 6.26
N PRO A 416 -10.44 16.92 5.90
CA PRO A 416 -11.17 16.90 4.62
C PRO A 416 -10.26 16.77 3.39
N ARG A 417 -9.16 17.52 3.33
CA ARG A 417 -8.18 17.41 2.23
C ARG A 417 -7.56 16.02 2.08
N THR A 418 -7.34 15.33 3.21
CA THR A 418 -6.86 13.94 3.19
C THR A 418 -7.91 13.03 2.59
N LEU A 419 -9.19 13.24 2.94
CA LEU A 419 -10.29 12.46 2.37
C LEU A 419 -10.47 12.74 0.88
N ASP A 420 -10.35 13.99 0.46
CA ASP A 420 -10.42 14.36 -0.95
C ASP A 420 -9.32 13.66 -1.76
N GLN A 421 -8.09 13.60 -1.22
CA GLN A 421 -6.99 12.85 -1.84
C GLN A 421 -7.29 11.34 -1.91
N LEU A 422 -7.74 10.73 -0.80
CA LEU A 422 -8.03 9.29 -0.73
C LEU A 422 -9.27 8.89 -1.54
N SER A 423 -10.17 9.83 -1.84
CA SER A 423 -11.35 9.56 -2.67
C SER A 423 -11.01 9.43 -4.16
N GLN A 424 -9.86 9.97 -4.59
CA GLN A 424 -9.41 9.89 -5.98
C GLN A 424 -9.03 8.47 -6.38
N CYS A 425 -9.28 8.13 -7.64
CA CYS A 425 -8.86 6.84 -8.21
C CYS A 425 -7.33 6.70 -8.09
N PRO A 426 -6.81 5.54 -7.64
CA PRO A 426 -5.37 5.29 -7.57
C PRO A 426 -4.72 5.41 -8.96
N THR A 427 -3.61 6.15 -9.04
CA THR A 427 -2.88 6.38 -10.32
C THR A 427 -1.45 5.85 -10.32
N LEU A 428 -0.99 5.29 -9.20
CA LEU A 428 0.39 4.82 -9.02
C LEU A 428 0.61 3.37 -9.51
N GLY A 429 -0.46 2.67 -9.91
CA GLY A 429 -0.39 1.33 -10.47
C GLY A 429 0.16 0.32 -9.46
N LYS A 430 1.14 -0.49 -9.88
CA LYS A 430 1.80 -1.46 -8.99
C LYS A 430 2.86 -0.83 -8.07
N SER A 431 3.17 0.44 -8.30
CA SER A 431 4.27 1.15 -7.65
C SER A 431 3.77 1.97 -6.46
N SER A 432 4.72 2.55 -5.73
CA SER A 432 4.46 3.40 -4.57
C SER A 432 5.41 4.57 -4.60
N ILE A 433 5.03 5.74 -4.12
CA ILE A 433 5.94 6.88 -4.09
C ILE A 433 7.18 6.51 -3.27
N ARG A 434 8.36 6.67 -3.88
CA ARG A 434 9.70 6.44 -3.27
C ARG A 434 10.37 7.76 -2.93
N PHE A 435 10.12 8.78 -3.72
CA PHE A 435 10.64 10.12 -3.51
C PHE A 435 9.55 11.14 -3.80
N LEU A 436 9.40 12.10 -2.89
CA LEU A 436 8.48 13.23 -3.00
C LEU A 436 9.28 14.51 -2.77
N GLU A 437 9.15 15.48 -3.65
CA GLU A 437 9.73 16.80 -3.51
C GLU A 437 8.62 17.83 -3.54
N MET A 438 8.71 18.80 -2.63
CA MET A 438 7.93 20.02 -2.68
C MET A 438 8.89 21.17 -2.92
N LYS A 439 8.62 21.94 -3.97
CA LYS A 439 9.31 23.18 -4.28
C LYS A 439 8.29 24.24 -4.68
N ASP A 440 8.39 25.42 -4.10
CA ASP A 440 7.48 26.55 -4.36
C ASP A 440 5.99 26.15 -4.22
N TYR A 441 5.68 25.35 -3.19
CA TYR A 441 4.34 24.83 -2.91
C TYR A 441 3.74 23.87 -3.96
N ALA A 442 4.54 23.42 -4.93
CA ALA A 442 4.17 22.39 -5.90
C ALA A 442 4.89 21.08 -5.57
N TYR A 443 4.19 19.97 -5.74
CA TYR A 443 4.73 18.63 -5.56
C TYR A 443 5.21 18.04 -6.88
N THR A 444 6.34 17.34 -6.81
CA THR A 444 6.85 16.40 -7.81
C THR A 444 7.17 15.08 -7.11
N TRP A 445 7.04 13.94 -7.79
CA TRP A 445 7.30 12.64 -7.17
C TRP A 445 7.85 11.61 -8.16
N LYS A 446 8.46 10.57 -7.59
CA LYS A 446 8.93 9.38 -8.29
C LYS A 446 8.38 8.13 -7.60
N SER A 447 7.73 7.27 -8.38
CA SER A 447 7.11 6.00 -7.96
C SER A 447 7.99 4.79 -8.22
#